data_AF-A0A535AL20-F1
#
_entry.id   AF-A0A535AL20-F1
#
_cell.length_a   1.000
_cell.length_b   1.000
_cell.length_c   1.000
_cell.angle_alpha   90.00
_cell.angle_beta   90.00
_cell.angle_gamma   90.00
#
_symmetry.space_group_name_H-M   'P 1'
#
loop_
_entity.id
_entity.type
_entity.pdbx_description
1 polymer ?
#
loop_
_entity_poly.entity_id
_entity_poly.type
_entity_poly.pdbx_seq_one_letter_code
_entity_poly.pdbx_strand_id
1 'polypeptide(L)'
;KYLGLMQIIVTCSARNQSYVKELSATHVIDYRTEDVVGRVLEIPDQQGVTLGLDTVGFDTDILVANFLAYEGHMVELVDTLRPANYHDAFMKGLSFHQLSLSSGHRYGEVAKDKLVSARKFFSKLVEQGH
;
A
#
# COMPACT_ATOMS: atom_id res chain seq x y z
N LYS A 1 9.69 -6.21 7.71
CA LYS A 1 10.68 -6.92 8.55
C LYS A 1 10.12 -8.19 9.19
N TYR A 2 9.03 -8.12 9.98
CA TYR A 2 8.48 -9.30 10.68
C TYR A 2 7.92 -10.39 9.76
N LEU A 3 7.52 -10.05 8.54
CA LEU A 3 7.00 -10.99 7.53
C LEU A 3 8.09 -11.57 6.60
N GLY A 4 9.38 -11.37 6.91
CA GLY A 4 10.47 -11.91 6.07
C GLY A 4 10.65 -11.25 4.70
N LEU A 5 9.92 -10.17 4.40
CA LEU A 5 10.05 -9.42 3.14
C LEU A 5 11.47 -8.85 3.00
N MET A 6 12.15 -9.23 1.92
CA MET A 6 13.51 -8.77 1.60
C MET A 6 13.54 -7.39 0.91
N GLN A 7 12.47 -7.04 0.19
CA GLN A 7 12.34 -5.77 -0.49
C GLN A 7 11.14 -5.01 0.07
N ILE A 8 11.39 -3.79 0.55
CA ILE A 8 10.40 -2.86 1.07
C ILE A 8 10.69 -1.51 0.43
N ILE A 9 9.85 -1.13 -0.52
CA ILE A 9 9.95 0.13 -1.26
C ILE A 9 8.97 1.12 -0.64
N VAL A 10 9.45 2.30 -0.26
CA VAL A 10 8.61 3.36 0.32
C VAL A 10 8.74 4.63 -0.50
N THR A 11 7.62 5.26 -0.81
CA THR A 11 7.59 6.57 -1.46
C THR A 11 7.45 7.66 -0.39
N CYS A 12 8.37 8.62 -0.35
CA CYS A 12 8.28 9.74 0.58
C CYS A 12 9.12 10.94 0.12
N SER A 13 8.71 12.15 0.48
CA SER A 13 9.53 13.35 0.21
C SER A 13 10.87 13.28 0.93
N ALA A 14 11.91 13.94 0.41
CA ALA A 14 13.27 14.02 0.95
C ALA A 14 13.34 14.15 2.49
N ARG A 15 12.49 15.00 3.09
CA ARG A 15 12.43 15.22 4.55
C ARG A 15 12.22 13.93 5.38
N ASN A 16 11.53 12.94 4.83
CA ASN A 16 11.13 11.73 5.55
C ASN A 16 12.01 10.51 5.23
N GLN A 17 13.02 10.65 4.36
CA GLN A 17 13.82 9.51 3.91
C GLN A 17 14.55 8.80 5.06
N SER A 18 15.15 9.57 5.99
CA SER A 18 15.82 8.99 7.16
C SER A 18 14.85 8.19 8.03
N TYR A 19 13.66 8.74 8.26
CA TYR A 19 12.63 8.11 9.09
C TYR A 19 12.14 6.78 8.51
N VAL A 20 11.84 6.72 7.21
CA VAL A 20 11.34 5.47 6.61
C VAL A 20 12.42 4.38 6.52
N LYS A 21 13.70 4.76 6.43
CA LYS A 21 14.83 3.82 6.51
C LYS A 21 14.93 3.18 7.89
N GLU A 22 14.72 3.94 8.96
CA GLU A 22 14.64 3.40 10.33
C GLU A 22 13.48 2.39 10.47
N LEU A 23 12.39 2.60 9.73
CA LEU A 23 11.26 1.66 9.61
C LEU A 23 11.51 0.47 8.65
N SER A 24 12.77 0.20 8.33
CA SER A 24 13.21 -0.92 7.49
C SER A 24 12.86 -0.80 6.00
N ALA A 25 12.58 0.40 5.48
CA ALA A 25 12.56 0.60 4.04
C ALA A 25 13.93 0.24 3.45
N THR A 26 13.96 -0.70 2.50
CA THR A 26 15.21 -1.06 1.81
C THR A 26 15.47 -0.15 0.63
N HIS A 27 14.41 0.41 0.05
CA HIS A 27 14.46 1.37 -1.05
C HIS A 27 13.53 2.54 -0.73
N VAL A 28 13.96 3.76 -1.05
CA VAL A 28 13.18 4.97 -0.85
C VAL A 28 13.15 5.76 -2.14
N ILE A 29 11.97 6.18 -2.56
CA ILE A 29 11.74 6.94 -3.80
C ILE A 29 11.09 8.27 -3.41
N ASP A 30 11.68 9.39 -3.82
CA ASP A 30 11.07 10.70 -3.65
C ASP A 30 10.03 10.96 -4.73
N TYR A 31 8.75 10.85 -4.35
CA TYR A 31 7.61 11.07 -5.24
C TYR A 31 7.55 12.48 -5.84
N ARG A 32 8.33 13.45 -5.35
CA ARG A 32 8.37 14.82 -5.88
C ARG A 32 9.37 15.00 -6.99
N THR A 33 10.38 14.13 -7.07
CA THR A 33 11.54 14.32 -7.96
C THR A 33 11.86 13.12 -8.83
N GLU A 34 11.32 11.94 -8.51
CA GLU A 34 11.58 10.69 -9.22
C GLU A 34 10.31 10.18 -9.92
N ASP A 35 10.50 9.46 -11.04
CA ASP A 35 9.45 8.66 -11.66
C ASP A 35 9.16 7.43 -10.79
N VAL A 36 8.14 7.52 -9.95
CA VAL A 36 7.81 6.45 -9.00
C VAL A 36 7.53 5.13 -9.71
N VAL A 37 6.77 5.13 -10.81
CA VAL A 37 6.37 3.89 -11.48
C VAL A 37 7.60 3.24 -12.11
N GLY A 38 8.41 4.00 -12.86
CA GLY A 38 9.64 3.50 -13.44
C GLY A 38 10.60 2.91 -12.39
N ARG A 39 10.81 3.64 -11.29
CA ARG A 39 11.71 3.19 -10.21
C ARG A 39 11.20 1.92 -9.51
N VAL A 40 9.89 1.80 -9.27
CA VAL A 40 9.31 0.59 -8.66
C VAL A 40 9.38 -0.60 -9.60
N LEU A 41 9.26 -0.41 -10.91
CA LEU A 41 9.45 -1.49 -11.89
C LEU A 41 10.90 -1.94 -11.95
N GLU A 42 11.87 -1.01 -11.91
CA GLU A 42 13.30 -1.31 -12.00
C GLU A 42 13.86 -2.14 -10.83
N ILE A 43 13.42 -1.87 -9.60
CA ILE A 43 13.98 -2.48 -8.38
C ILE A 43 13.84 -4.02 -8.35
N PRO A 44 12.67 -4.61 -8.66
CA PRO A 44 12.45 -6.06 -8.74
C PRO A 44 12.70 -6.59 -10.16
N ASP A 45 13.86 -6.28 -10.75
CA ASP A 45 14.29 -6.80 -12.06
C ASP A 45 13.23 -6.59 -13.18
N GLN A 46 12.63 -5.41 -13.25
CA GLN A 46 11.62 -5.03 -14.26
C GLN A 46 10.28 -5.77 -14.18
N GLN A 47 9.98 -6.44 -13.07
CA GLN A 47 8.72 -7.20 -12.91
C GLN A 47 7.62 -6.43 -12.19
N GLY A 48 7.96 -5.37 -11.45
CA GLY A 48 7.06 -4.72 -10.50
C GLY A 48 6.90 -5.50 -9.19
N VAL A 49 6.03 -5.01 -8.31
CA VAL A 49 5.84 -5.59 -6.97
C VAL A 49 4.61 -6.47 -6.90
N THR A 50 4.64 -7.50 -6.05
CA THR A 50 3.49 -8.39 -5.83
C THR A 50 2.50 -7.83 -4.81
N LEU A 51 2.92 -6.87 -3.99
CA LEU A 51 2.10 -6.24 -2.96
C LEU A 51 2.23 -4.72 -3.03
N GLY A 52 1.10 -4.04 -3.14
CA GLY A 52 0.97 -2.59 -3.06
C GLY A 52 0.13 -2.19 -1.85
N LEU A 53 0.56 -1.19 -1.10
CA LEU A 53 -0.19 -0.62 0.01
C LEU A 53 -0.37 0.87 -0.23
N ASP A 54 -1.60 1.29 -0.53
CA ASP A 54 -1.96 2.69 -0.68
C ASP A 54 -2.48 3.26 0.66
N THR A 55 -1.84 4.36 1.06
CA THR A 55 -2.11 5.09 2.30
C THR A 55 -2.25 6.60 2.09
N VAL A 56 -2.41 7.04 0.83
CA VAL A 56 -2.41 8.46 0.45
C VAL A 56 -3.75 8.89 -0.15
N GLY A 57 -4.31 8.10 -1.08
CA GLY A 57 -5.55 8.42 -1.80
C GLY A 57 -5.37 9.33 -3.01
N PHE A 58 -6.48 9.84 -3.57
CA PHE A 58 -6.52 10.46 -4.91
C PHE A 58 -6.14 9.46 -6.00
N ASP A 59 -5.13 9.74 -6.83
CA ASP A 59 -4.71 8.90 -7.95
C ASP A 59 -3.56 7.94 -7.61
N THR A 60 -3.25 7.78 -6.32
CA THR A 60 -2.21 6.82 -5.89
C THR A 60 -2.64 5.37 -6.09
N ASP A 61 -3.94 5.06 -6.11
CA ASP A 61 -4.46 3.73 -6.39
C ASP A 61 -4.12 3.30 -7.84
N ILE A 62 -4.24 4.23 -8.80
CA ILE A 62 -3.85 4.04 -10.20
C ILE A 62 -2.33 3.87 -10.29
N LEU A 63 -1.57 4.70 -9.57
CA LEU A 63 -0.11 4.62 -9.54
C LEU A 63 0.36 3.25 -9.04
N VAL A 64 -0.23 2.77 -7.93
CA VAL A 64 0.07 1.46 -7.36
C VAL A 64 -0.29 0.34 -8.33
N ALA A 65 -1.48 0.38 -8.94
CA ALA A 65 -1.88 -0.63 -9.91
C ALA A 65 -0.91 -0.74 -11.10
N ASN A 66 -0.35 0.39 -11.56
CA ASN A 66 0.55 0.42 -12.70
C ASN A 66 1.89 -0.28 -12.45
N PHE A 67 2.36 -0.31 -11.20
CA PHE A 67 3.62 -0.99 -10.84
C PHE A 67 3.43 -2.39 -10.22
N LEU A 68 2.20 -2.90 -10.17
CA LEU A 68 1.94 -4.28 -9.74
C LEU A 68 2.38 -5.27 -10.82
N ALA A 69 3.03 -6.35 -10.36
CA ALA A 69 3.35 -7.52 -11.17
C ALA A 69 2.10 -8.35 -11.50
N TYR A 70 2.26 -9.37 -12.34
CA TYR A 70 1.23 -10.39 -12.55
C TYR A 70 0.81 -11.03 -11.21
N GLU A 71 -0.49 -11.22 -11.01
CA GLU A 71 -1.12 -11.66 -9.76
C GLU A 71 -0.82 -10.76 -8.54
N GLY A 72 -0.49 -9.48 -8.80
CA GLY A 72 -0.25 -8.51 -7.74
C GLY A 72 -1.51 -8.13 -6.95
N HIS A 73 -1.32 -7.82 -5.67
CA HIS A 73 -2.39 -7.39 -4.77
C HIS A 73 -2.19 -5.94 -4.32
N MET A 74 -3.26 -5.15 -4.31
CA MET A 74 -3.31 -3.84 -3.67
C MET A 74 -4.18 -3.86 -2.43
N VAL A 75 -3.73 -3.18 -1.38
CA VAL A 75 -4.54 -2.80 -0.22
C VAL A 75 -4.72 -1.29 -0.21
N GLU A 76 -5.96 -0.81 -0.26
CA GLU A 76 -6.33 0.61 -0.21
C GLU A 76 -6.90 0.97 1.15
N LEU A 77 -6.34 1.99 1.82
CA LEU A 77 -6.75 2.39 3.18
C LEU A 77 -7.49 3.73 3.27
N VAL A 78 -7.41 4.58 2.25
CA VAL A 78 -7.81 5.99 2.34
C VAL A 78 -9.07 6.29 1.54
N ASP A 79 -9.11 5.89 0.28
CA ASP A 79 -10.16 6.23 -0.68
C ASP A 79 -10.87 4.98 -1.24
N THR A 80 -11.73 5.18 -2.24
CA THR A 80 -12.44 4.13 -2.95
C THR A 80 -11.64 3.69 -4.17
N LEU A 81 -11.42 2.39 -4.28
CA LEU A 81 -10.78 1.79 -5.44
C LEU A 81 -11.58 2.07 -6.72
N ARG A 82 -10.86 2.32 -7.81
CA ARG A 82 -11.42 2.57 -9.14
C ARG A 82 -10.83 1.59 -10.18
N PRO A 83 -11.08 0.26 -10.08
CA PRO A 83 -10.47 -0.73 -10.97
C PRO A 83 -10.67 -0.50 -12.47
N ALA A 84 -11.75 0.19 -12.85
CA ALA A 84 -11.99 0.60 -14.24
C ALA A 84 -10.90 1.54 -14.82
N ASN A 85 -10.12 2.22 -13.96
CA ASN A 85 -9.05 3.13 -14.35
C ASN A 85 -7.66 2.47 -14.34
N TYR A 86 -7.56 1.20 -13.94
CA TYR A 86 -6.29 0.52 -13.77
C TYR A 86 -5.87 -0.15 -15.07
N HIS A 87 -4.69 0.20 -15.57
CA HIS A 87 -4.17 -0.34 -16.81
C HIS A 87 -3.93 -1.86 -16.69
N ASP A 88 -4.48 -2.62 -17.63
CA ASP A 88 -4.31 -4.08 -17.76
C ASP A 88 -4.66 -4.89 -16.50
N ALA A 89 -5.45 -4.35 -15.56
CA ALA A 89 -5.74 -5.00 -14.28
C ALA A 89 -6.27 -6.43 -14.42
N PHE A 90 -7.20 -6.65 -15.34
CA PHE A 90 -7.73 -7.99 -15.61
C PHE A 90 -6.67 -8.92 -16.24
N MET A 91 -5.91 -8.42 -17.22
CA MET A 91 -4.89 -9.21 -17.91
C MET A 91 -3.72 -9.58 -17.00
N LYS A 92 -3.39 -8.71 -16.03
CA LYS A 92 -2.40 -8.97 -14.98
C LYS A 92 -2.95 -9.82 -13.83
N GLY A 93 -4.25 -10.14 -13.78
CA GLY A 93 -4.84 -10.90 -12.68
C GLY A 93 -4.77 -10.17 -11.33
N LEU A 94 -4.85 -8.83 -11.34
CA LEU A 94 -4.70 -8.03 -10.13
C LEU A 94 -5.87 -8.22 -9.16
N SER A 95 -5.56 -8.25 -7.87
CA SER A 95 -6.53 -8.33 -6.78
C SER A 95 -6.49 -7.06 -5.93
N PHE A 96 -7.65 -6.58 -5.50
CA PHE A 96 -7.75 -5.33 -4.75
C PHE A 96 -8.57 -5.50 -3.48
N HIS A 97 -8.06 -4.96 -2.38
CA HIS A 97 -8.65 -5.07 -1.05
C HIS A 97 -8.83 -3.67 -0.46
N GLN A 98 -10.08 -3.20 -0.37
CA GLN A 98 -10.37 -1.91 0.26
C GLN A 98 -10.67 -2.09 1.75
N LEU A 99 -9.86 -1.43 2.59
CA LEU A 99 -10.06 -1.42 4.04
C LEU A 99 -10.34 0.03 4.46
N SER A 100 -11.62 0.37 4.55
CA SER A 100 -12.04 1.73 4.91
C SER A 100 -11.84 2.00 6.40
N LEU A 101 -10.60 2.29 6.80
CA LEU A 101 -10.25 2.61 8.18
C LEU A 101 -10.58 4.06 8.56
N SER A 102 -10.73 4.94 7.58
CA SER A 102 -10.98 6.38 7.75
C SER A 102 -12.48 6.74 7.81
N SER A 103 -13.36 5.92 7.23
CA SER A 103 -14.82 6.18 7.21
C SER A 103 -15.45 6.27 8.60
N GLY A 104 -14.79 5.70 9.63
CA GLY A 104 -15.31 5.79 10.98
C GLY A 104 -15.27 7.18 11.61
N HIS A 105 -14.43 8.11 11.11
CA HIS A 105 -14.48 9.50 11.56
C HIS A 105 -15.76 10.22 11.13
N ARG A 106 -16.40 9.76 10.03
CA ARG A 106 -17.58 10.40 9.43
C ARG A 106 -18.90 9.90 10.02
N TYR A 107 -18.89 8.77 10.74
CA TYR A 107 -20.07 8.12 11.33
C TYR A 107 -20.11 8.17 12.87
N GLY A 108 -19.28 9.02 13.49
CA GLY A 108 -19.27 9.24 14.94
C GLY A 108 -18.74 8.03 15.75
N GLU A 109 -19.09 7.98 17.03
CA GLU A 109 -18.48 7.03 17.99
C GLU A 109 -18.69 5.55 17.63
N VAL A 110 -19.83 5.18 17.02
CA VAL A 110 -20.13 3.78 16.63
C VAL A 110 -19.09 3.22 15.65
N ALA A 111 -18.67 4.03 14.68
CA ALA A 111 -17.75 3.57 13.66
C ALA A 111 -16.30 3.60 14.17
N LYS A 112 -15.95 4.54 15.04
CA LYS A 112 -14.68 4.56 15.78
C LYS A 112 -14.51 3.31 16.66
N ASP A 113 -15.55 2.91 17.39
CA ASP A 113 -15.52 1.70 18.23
C ASP A 113 -15.31 0.43 17.41
N LYS A 114 -15.99 0.32 16.27
CA LYS A 114 -15.82 -0.81 15.34
C LYS A 114 -14.41 -0.87 14.76
N LEU A 115 -13.82 0.27 14.39
CA LEU A 115 -12.44 0.34 13.90
C LEU A 115 -11.43 -0.02 14.98
N VAL A 116 -11.61 0.46 16.21
CA VAL A 116 -10.75 0.09 17.33
C VAL A 116 -10.86 -1.41 17.62
N SER A 117 -12.05 -1.98 17.54
CA SER A 117 -12.27 -3.43 17.69
C SER A 117 -11.57 -4.23 16.59
N ALA A 118 -11.74 -3.83 15.33
CA ALA A 118 -11.05 -4.46 14.19
C ALA A 118 -9.52 -4.37 14.33
N ARG A 119 -9.00 -3.20 14.74
CA ARG A 119 -7.57 -3.01 15.02
C ARG A 119 -7.08 -3.96 16.12
N LYS A 120 -7.79 -4.02 17.25
CA LYS A 120 -7.44 -4.91 18.38
C LYS A 120 -7.44 -6.37 17.95
N PHE A 121 -8.43 -6.78 17.16
CA PHE A 121 -8.50 -8.13 16.64
C PHE A 121 -7.33 -8.46 15.70
N PHE A 122 -7.02 -7.57 14.75
CA PHE A 122 -5.89 -7.73 13.85
C PHE A 122 -4.54 -7.75 14.60
N SER A 123 -4.33 -6.84 15.55
CA SER A 123 -3.14 -6.84 16.40
C SER A 123 -2.97 -8.16 17.15
N LYS A 124 -4.08 -8.72 17.69
CA LYS A 124 -4.04 -10.02 18.37
C LYS A 124 -3.66 -11.16 17.42
N LEU A 125 -4.17 -11.18 16.20
CA LEU A 125 -3.80 -12.20 15.20
C LEU A 125 -2.31 -12.11 14.84
N VAL A 126 -1.80 -10.90 14.62
CA VAL A 126 -0.37 -10.67 14.33
C VAL A 126 0.50 -11.10 15.52
N GLU A 127 0.12 -10.77 16.76
CA GLU A 127 0.81 -11.22 17.98
C GLU A 127 0.82 -12.75 18.13
N GLN A 128 -0.19 -13.43 17.58
CA GLN A 128 -0.32 -14.89 17.59
C GLN A 128 0.37 -15.57 16.40
N GLY A 129 0.98 -14.81 15.49
CA GLY A 129 1.67 -15.34 14.32
C GLY A 129 0.74 -15.84 13.20
N HIS A 130 -0.48 -15.31 13.14
CA HIS A 130 -1.43 -15.53 12.05
C HIS A 130 -1.29 -14.48 10.93
#